data_AF-A0A1J5IKL7-F1
#
_entry.id   AF-A0A1J5IKL7-F1
#
_cell.length_a   1.000
_cell.length_b   1.000
_cell.length_c   1.000
_cell.angle_alpha   90.00
_cell.angle_beta   90.00
_cell.angle_gamma   90.00
#
_symmetry.space_group_name_H-M   'P 1'
#
loop_
_entity.id
_entity.type
_entity.pdbx_description
1 polymer ?
#
loop_
_entity_poly.entity_id
_entity_poly.type
_entity_poly.pdbx_seq_one_letter_code
_entity_poly.pdbx_strand_id
1 'polypeptide(L)'
;MNALAVKRAGDLDDSAEQPGRLIEDLWADQAVGILGGEPKCCKSFLALDMAVSVASGTACRRRFRALRTAPVLLFPAEDSMRGGRQRLESIRAAANTRLDLLPIFVITAPRLLLDLPRETVARINPPLLILDPFIRLHRSDENASKLPCNNCESSAACAPPPSVKQSPSSKAGETSGTAQAAIPKPRTNTGEPFLFPRSL
;
A
#
# COMPACT_ATOMS: atom_id res chain seq x y z
N MET A 1 -8.66 -19.02 34.34
CA MET A 1 -9.25 -19.17 32.99
C MET A 1 -10.50 -18.31 32.97
N ASN A 2 -10.55 -17.25 32.16
CA ASN A 2 -11.78 -16.46 32.01
C ASN A 2 -12.72 -17.24 31.08
N ALA A 3 -13.86 -17.66 31.60
CA ALA A 3 -14.93 -18.24 30.79
C ALA A 3 -15.50 -17.16 29.87
N LEU A 4 -15.70 -17.48 28.60
CA LEU A 4 -16.34 -16.60 27.64
C LEU A 4 -17.86 -16.68 27.84
N ALA A 5 -18.52 -15.53 27.93
CA ALA A 5 -19.99 -15.49 27.97
C ALA A 5 -20.56 -15.97 26.63
N VAL A 6 -21.57 -16.84 26.67
CA VAL A 6 -22.24 -17.39 25.48
C VAL A 6 -23.74 -17.17 25.61
N LYS A 7 -24.39 -16.77 24.51
CA LYS A 7 -25.85 -16.69 24.33
C LYS A 7 -26.26 -17.53 23.12
N ARG A 8 -27.51 -17.97 23.03
CA ARG A 8 -28.00 -18.63 21.81
C ARG A 8 -28.19 -17.57 20.73
N ALA A 9 -27.97 -17.95 19.47
CA ALA A 9 -28.12 -17.03 18.34
C ALA A 9 -29.52 -16.42 18.23
N GLY A 10 -30.57 -17.16 18.63
CA GLY A 10 -31.95 -16.65 18.67
C GLY A 10 -32.28 -15.72 19.85
N ASP A 11 -31.38 -15.60 20.83
CA ASP A 11 -31.51 -14.72 21.99
C ASP A 11 -30.72 -13.40 21.79
N LEU A 12 -30.26 -13.14 20.56
CA LEU A 12 -29.56 -11.91 20.19
C LEU A 12 -30.59 -10.86 19.79
N ASP A 13 -30.52 -9.69 20.42
CA ASP A 13 -31.36 -8.56 20.03
C ASP A 13 -30.91 -8.00 18.68
N ASP A 14 -31.85 -7.73 17.77
CA ASP A 14 -31.58 -7.11 16.45
C ASP A 14 -31.05 -5.66 16.56
N SER A 15 -31.10 -5.06 17.75
CA SER A 15 -30.72 -3.68 18.04
C SER A 15 -29.21 -3.50 18.25
N ALA A 16 -28.38 -4.21 17.49
CA ALA A 16 -26.97 -3.86 17.39
C ALA A 16 -26.84 -2.56 16.60
N GLU A 17 -26.51 -1.48 17.30
CA GLU A 17 -26.13 -0.19 16.73
C GLU A 17 -25.09 -0.45 15.63
N GLN A 18 -25.45 -0.20 14.36
CA GLN A 18 -24.53 -0.50 13.25
C GLN A 18 -23.26 0.32 13.45
N PRO A 19 -22.08 -0.31 13.45
CA PRO A 19 -20.85 0.45 13.54
C PRO A 19 -20.83 1.48 12.41
N GLY A 20 -20.50 2.73 12.76
CA GLY A 20 -20.42 3.83 11.79
C GLY A 20 -19.44 3.54 10.65
N ARG A 21 -19.27 4.45 9.71
CA ARG A 21 -18.26 4.32 8.64
C ARG A 21 -17.01 5.10 9.03
N LEU A 22 -15.83 4.53 8.82
CA LEU A 22 -14.57 5.26 8.87
C LEU A 22 -14.29 5.95 7.53
N ILE A 23 -14.50 5.21 6.45
CA ILE A 23 -14.49 5.70 5.08
C ILE A 23 -15.84 5.30 4.46
N GLU A 24 -16.58 6.30 4.00
CA GLU A 24 -17.90 6.13 3.40
C GLU A 24 -17.86 5.07 2.29
N ASP A 25 -18.80 4.13 2.33
CA ASP A 25 -18.95 3.00 1.40
C ASP A 25 -17.73 2.07 1.20
N LEU A 26 -16.64 2.26 1.96
CA LEU A 26 -15.41 1.49 1.80
C LEU A 26 -15.00 0.75 3.08
N TRP A 27 -15.10 1.38 4.25
CA TRP A 27 -14.63 0.80 5.51
C TRP A 27 -15.48 1.20 6.70
N ALA A 28 -15.92 0.22 7.49
CA ALA A 28 -16.65 0.46 8.73
C ALA A 28 -15.70 0.92 9.86
N ASP A 29 -16.18 1.78 10.75
CA ASP A 29 -15.49 2.18 11.97
C ASP A 29 -15.46 1.00 12.95
N GLN A 30 -14.38 0.88 13.73
CA GLN A 30 -14.16 -0.22 14.68
C GLN A 30 -14.25 -1.63 14.07
N ALA A 31 -14.14 -1.76 12.74
CA ALA A 31 -14.22 -3.03 12.05
C ALA A 31 -12.83 -3.62 11.77
N VAL A 32 -12.76 -4.95 11.83
CA VAL A 32 -11.65 -5.73 11.29
C VAL A 32 -12.07 -6.23 9.91
N GLY A 33 -11.28 -5.90 8.89
CA GLY A 33 -11.56 -6.28 7.51
C GLY A 33 -10.33 -6.83 6.82
N ILE A 34 -10.56 -7.63 5.77
CA ILE A 34 -9.51 -8.18 4.91
C ILE A 34 -9.64 -7.54 3.53
N LEU A 35 -8.56 -6.94 3.05
CA LEU A 35 -8.47 -6.50 1.67
C LEU A 35 -7.91 -7.64 0.80
N GLY A 36 -8.80 -8.38 0.14
CA GLY A 36 -8.47 -9.50 -0.73
C GLY A 36 -8.35 -9.11 -2.20
N GLY A 37 -7.62 -9.93 -2.98
CA GLY A 37 -7.49 -9.76 -4.42
C GLY A 37 -6.22 -10.43 -4.97
N GLU A 38 -6.18 -10.65 -6.28
CA GLU A 38 -5.05 -11.30 -6.96
C GLU A 38 -3.71 -10.56 -6.76
N PRO A 39 -2.57 -11.23 -6.91
CA PRO A 39 -1.27 -10.55 -6.94
C PRO A 39 -1.27 -9.38 -7.92
N LYS A 40 -0.64 -8.26 -7.53
CA LYS A 40 -0.50 -7.04 -8.33
C LYS A 40 -1.82 -6.31 -8.66
N CYS A 41 -2.95 -6.66 -8.03
CA CYS A 41 -4.21 -5.89 -8.15
C CYS A 41 -4.25 -4.59 -7.31
N CYS A 42 -3.09 -4.09 -6.90
CA CYS A 42 -2.96 -2.80 -6.20
C CYS A 42 -3.58 -2.74 -4.78
N LYS A 43 -3.72 -3.85 -4.07
CA LYS A 43 -4.18 -3.88 -2.66
C LYS A 43 -3.39 -2.92 -1.77
N SER A 44 -2.06 -3.03 -1.79
CA SER A 44 -1.16 -2.15 -1.03
C SER A 44 -1.35 -0.69 -1.39
N PHE A 45 -1.60 -0.38 -2.67
CA PHE A 45 -1.90 0.99 -3.08
C PHE A 45 -3.23 1.50 -2.51
N LEU A 46 -4.28 0.69 -2.52
CA LEU A 46 -5.55 1.06 -1.90
C LEU A 46 -5.40 1.25 -0.38
N ALA A 47 -4.69 0.35 0.29
CA ALA A 47 -4.42 0.46 1.72
C ALA A 47 -3.66 1.76 2.05
N LEU A 48 -2.61 2.09 1.29
CA LEU A 48 -1.88 3.35 1.47
C LEU A 48 -2.75 4.58 1.15
N ASP A 49 -3.64 4.50 0.16
CA ASP A 49 -4.58 5.58 -0.17
C ASP A 49 -5.61 5.81 0.95
N MET A 50 -6.10 4.73 1.57
CA MET A 50 -6.92 4.81 2.78
C MET A 50 -6.15 5.46 3.93
N ALA A 51 -4.88 5.10 4.14
CA ALA A 51 -4.04 5.72 5.16
C ALA A 51 -3.88 7.23 4.96
N VAL A 52 -3.56 7.67 3.75
CA VAL A 52 -3.47 9.11 3.42
C VAL A 52 -4.81 9.79 3.62
N SER A 53 -5.91 9.16 3.21
CA SER A 53 -7.25 9.73 3.32
C SER A 53 -7.69 9.93 4.77
N VAL A 54 -7.52 8.92 5.64
CA VAL A 54 -7.83 9.04 7.07
C VAL A 54 -6.87 10.00 7.78
N ALA A 55 -5.59 10.03 7.41
CA ALA A 55 -4.63 10.93 8.04
C ALA A 55 -4.82 12.40 7.64
N SER A 56 -5.40 12.67 6.46
CA SER A 56 -5.50 14.00 5.89
C SER A 56 -6.92 14.57 5.80
N GLY A 57 -7.94 13.71 5.89
CA GLY A 57 -9.33 14.06 5.61
C GLY A 57 -9.67 14.14 4.12
N THR A 58 -8.73 13.86 3.20
CA THR A 58 -9.03 13.81 1.76
C THR A 58 -9.85 12.57 1.40
N ALA A 59 -10.59 12.63 0.29
CA ALA A 59 -11.35 11.47 -0.19
C ALA A 59 -10.42 10.36 -0.73
N CYS A 60 -10.63 9.13 -0.24
CA CYS A 60 -9.98 7.93 -0.73
C CYS A 60 -10.42 7.65 -2.17
N ARG A 61 -9.46 7.35 -3.05
CA ARG A 61 -9.66 7.23 -4.51
C ARG A 61 -10.38 8.43 -5.13
N ARG A 62 -10.35 9.60 -4.47
CA ARG A 62 -11.09 10.82 -4.82
C ARG A 62 -12.61 10.64 -4.87
N ARG A 63 -13.13 9.56 -4.28
CA ARG A 63 -14.56 9.20 -4.32
C ARG A 63 -15.13 8.95 -2.94
N PHE A 64 -14.41 8.20 -2.11
CA PHE A 64 -14.91 7.75 -0.81
C PHE A 64 -14.45 8.71 0.29
N ARG A 65 -15.39 9.39 0.95
CA ARG A 65 -15.06 10.39 1.96
C ARG A 65 -14.54 9.72 3.23
N ALA A 66 -13.40 10.19 3.75
CA ALA A 66 -12.99 9.87 5.12
C ALA A 66 -13.89 10.66 6.09
N LEU A 67 -14.62 9.95 6.96
CA LEU A 67 -15.56 10.59 7.89
C LEU A 67 -14.84 11.11 9.16
N ARG A 68 -13.60 10.67 9.40
CA ARG A 68 -12.76 11.12 10.51
C ARG A 68 -11.32 11.30 10.06
N THR A 69 -10.72 12.44 10.42
CA THR A 69 -9.27 12.67 10.29
C THR A 69 -8.57 12.27 11.58
N ALA A 70 -7.60 11.35 11.50
CA ALA A 70 -6.96 10.79 12.69
C ALA A 70 -5.62 10.08 12.39
N PRO A 71 -4.82 9.75 13.43
CA PRO A 71 -3.63 8.94 13.28
C PRO A 71 -3.87 7.59 12.60
N VAL A 72 -2.94 7.17 11.75
CA VAL A 72 -2.95 5.86 11.10
C VAL A 72 -1.69 5.11 11.47
N LEU A 73 -1.81 3.82 11.75
CA LEU A 73 -0.66 2.95 12.00
C LEU A 73 -0.53 1.93 10.87
N LEU A 74 0.66 1.82 10.30
CA LEU A 74 0.95 0.96 9.15
C LEU A 74 2.05 -0.04 9.51
N PHE A 75 1.87 -1.30 9.15
CA PHE A 75 2.93 -2.32 9.13
C PHE A 75 3.09 -2.86 7.71
N PRO A 76 4.09 -2.36 6.95
CA PRO A 76 4.40 -2.84 5.61
C PRO A 76 5.33 -4.05 5.73
N ALA A 77 4.77 -5.25 5.75
CA ALA A 77 5.50 -6.49 5.92
C ALA A 77 6.20 -6.96 4.63
N GLU A 78 5.72 -6.61 3.44
CA GLU A 78 6.28 -7.08 2.16
C GLU A 78 7.27 -6.10 1.54
N ASP A 79 6.96 -4.82 1.54
CA ASP A 79 7.79 -3.81 0.89
C ASP A 79 8.98 -3.35 1.74
N SER A 80 10.05 -2.96 1.06
CA SER A 80 11.10 -2.16 1.69
C SER A 80 10.52 -0.84 2.21
N MET A 81 11.05 -0.33 3.32
CA MET A 81 10.66 0.97 3.88
C MET A 81 10.76 2.11 2.85
N ARG A 82 11.75 2.06 1.97
CA ARG A 82 11.91 3.02 0.87
C ARG A 82 10.78 2.92 -0.16
N GLY A 83 10.41 1.70 -0.55
CA GLY A 83 9.30 1.45 -1.49
C GLY A 83 7.96 1.93 -0.94
N GLY A 84 7.65 1.60 0.32
CA GLY A 84 6.45 2.08 1.01
C GLY A 84 6.39 3.62 1.07
N ARG A 85 7.50 4.27 1.46
CA ARG A 85 7.58 5.74 1.50
C ARG A 85 7.38 6.37 0.12
N GLN A 86 7.97 5.82 -0.93
CA GLN A 86 7.83 6.36 -2.29
C GLN A 86 6.39 6.30 -2.81
N ARG A 87 5.67 5.21 -2.50
CA ARG A 87 4.25 5.08 -2.84
C ARG A 87 3.39 6.05 -2.06
N LEU A 88 3.64 6.20 -0.75
CA LEU A 88 2.98 7.22 0.07
C LEU A 88 3.20 8.63 -0.47
N GLU A 89 4.41 8.98 -0.86
CA GLU A 89 4.73 10.28 -1.46
C GLU A 89 3.93 10.51 -2.76
N SER A 90 3.85 9.48 -3.60
CA SER A 90 3.11 9.55 -4.87
C SER A 90 1.60 9.73 -4.67
N ILE A 91 1.03 9.00 -3.71
CA ILE A 91 -0.38 9.09 -3.34
C ILE A 91 -0.67 10.46 -2.72
N ARG A 92 0.20 10.92 -1.84
CA ARG A 92 0.09 12.19 -1.13
C ARG A 92 0.16 13.38 -2.09
N ALA A 93 1.05 13.35 -3.08
CA ALA A 93 1.11 14.35 -4.14
C ALA A 93 -0.22 14.42 -4.91
N ALA A 94 -0.83 13.27 -5.22
CA ALA A 94 -2.13 13.20 -5.88
C ALA A 94 -3.29 13.72 -5.00
N ALA A 95 -3.10 13.77 -3.68
CA ALA A 95 -4.01 14.34 -2.69
C ALA A 95 -3.66 15.81 -2.34
N ASN A 96 -2.73 16.45 -3.08
CA ASN A 96 -2.29 17.85 -2.95
C ASN A 96 -1.88 18.29 -1.55
N THR A 97 -1.01 17.54 -0.91
CA THR A 97 -0.78 17.73 0.50
C THR A 97 0.61 17.19 0.88
N ARG A 98 1.14 17.39 2.11
CA ARG A 98 2.53 17.02 2.48
C ARG A 98 2.68 15.86 3.48
N LEU A 99 3.57 14.90 3.22
CA LEU A 99 3.67 13.67 4.01
C LEU A 99 4.18 13.90 5.44
N ASP A 100 5.07 14.88 5.63
CA ASP A 100 5.63 15.31 6.92
C ASP A 100 4.58 15.86 7.90
N LEU A 101 3.43 16.29 7.38
CA LEU A 101 2.32 16.81 8.19
C LEU A 101 1.27 15.75 8.52
N LEU A 102 1.41 14.52 8.00
CA LEU A 102 0.43 13.48 8.22
C LEU A 102 0.76 12.62 9.45
N PRO A 103 -0.22 12.35 10.32
CA PRO A 103 -0.05 11.44 11.45
C PRO A 103 -0.07 9.96 10.99
N ILE A 104 0.78 9.60 10.04
CA ILE A 104 0.98 8.23 9.56
C ILE A 104 2.22 7.67 10.26
N PHE A 105 2.01 6.70 11.13
CA PHE A 105 3.05 6.02 11.88
C PHE A 105 3.33 4.67 11.24
N VAL A 106 4.61 4.31 11.10
CA VAL A 106 5.02 3.04 10.49
C VAL A 106 5.73 2.19 11.51
N ILE A 107 5.28 0.95 11.68
CA ILE A 107 5.98 -0.08 12.47
C ILE A 107 7.20 -0.52 11.66
N THR A 108 8.40 -0.23 12.17
CA THR A 108 9.69 -0.56 11.53
C THR A 108 10.26 -1.91 11.99
N ALA A 109 9.55 -2.63 12.87
CA ALA A 109 9.95 -3.95 13.30
C ALA A 109 10.00 -4.93 12.11
N PRO A 110 10.96 -5.86 12.03
CA PRO A 110 11.07 -6.78 10.90
C PRO A 110 9.98 -7.86 10.88
N ARG A 111 9.33 -8.10 12.02
CA ARG A 111 8.24 -9.05 12.22
C ARG A 111 7.26 -8.48 13.23
N LEU A 112 5.99 -8.79 13.03
CA LEU A 112 4.92 -8.44 13.93
C LEU A 112 4.11 -9.71 14.23
N LEU A 113 4.02 -10.07 15.51
CA LEU A 113 3.05 -11.05 15.99
C LEU A 113 1.91 -10.28 16.63
N LEU A 114 0.67 -10.69 16.37
CA LEU A 114 -0.54 -9.92 16.72
C LEU A 114 -0.66 -9.56 18.21
N ASP A 115 0.02 -10.29 19.10
CA ASP A 115 0.03 -9.97 20.54
C ASP A 115 1.03 -8.88 20.96
N LEU A 116 2.05 -8.59 20.14
CA LEU A 116 3.12 -7.63 20.49
C LEU A 116 2.76 -6.14 20.38
N PRO A 117 1.96 -5.64 19.42
CA PRO A 117 1.79 -4.20 19.24
C PRO A 117 0.84 -3.53 20.23
N ARG A 118 0.33 -4.21 21.26
CA ARG A 118 -0.71 -3.68 22.17
C ARG A 118 -0.34 -2.32 22.77
N GLU A 119 0.87 -2.16 23.27
CA GLU A 119 1.34 -0.88 23.84
C GLU A 119 1.48 0.23 22.78
N THR A 120 1.90 -0.14 21.55
CA THR A 120 2.04 0.82 20.46
C THR A 120 0.69 1.27 19.93
N VAL A 121 -0.26 0.35 19.79
CA VAL A 121 -1.65 0.64 19.44
C VAL A 121 -2.30 1.49 20.52
N ALA A 122 -2.14 1.15 21.81
CA ALA A 122 -2.68 1.93 22.92
C ALA A 122 -2.12 3.36 22.97
N ARG A 123 -0.81 3.53 22.72
CA ARG A 123 -0.16 4.85 22.72
C ARG A 123 -0.59 5.74 21.56
N ILE A 124 -0.69 5.18 20.35
CA ILE A 124 -1.04 5.93 19.14
C ILE A 124 -2.56 6.12 19.04
N ASN A 125 -3.33 5.17 19.59
CA ASN A 125 -4.78 5.06 19.48
C ASN A 125 -5.31 5.28 18.04
N PRO A 126 -4.78 4.56 17.04
CA PRO A 126 -5.14 4.78 15.65
C PRO A 126 -6.52 4.17 15.36
N PRO A 127 -7.48 4.92 14.77
CA PRO A 127 -8.71 4.33 14.26
C PRO A 127 -8.50 3.46 13.01
N LEU A 128 -7.33 3.50 12.40
CA LEU A 128 -6.96 2.66 11.26
C LEU A 128 -5.58 2.04 11.50
N LEU A 129 -5.54 0.71 11.61
CA LEU A 129 -4.33 -0.10 11.61
C LEU A 129 -4.30 -0.93 10.31
N ILE A 130 -3.27 -0.73 9.50
CA ILE A 130 -3.07 -1.45 8.24
C ILE A 130 -1.93 -2.44 8.40
N LEU A 131 -2.21 -3.69 8.04
CA LEU A 131 -1.27 -4.81 8.09
C LEU A 131 -1.13 -5.40 6.68
N ASP A 132 -0.03 -5.09 6.00
CA ASP A 132 0.11 -5.38 4.57
C ASP A 132 1.39 -6.19 4.27
N PRO A 133 1.34 -7.49 3.92
CA PRO A 133 0.18 -8.41 3.92
C PRO A 133 0.03 -9.25 5.19
N PHE A 134 -1.20 -9.70 5.46
CA PHE A 134 -1.58 -10.54 6.61
C PHE A 134 -0.81 -11.88 6.71
N ILE A 135 -0.37 -12.43 5.58
CA ILE A 135 0.35 -13.71 5.50
C ILE A 135 1.69 -13.73 6.25
N ARG A 136 2.27 -12.56 6.54
CA ARG A 136 3.53 -12.46 7.28
C ARG A 136 3.35 -12.30 8.80
N LEU A 137 2.11 -12.27 9.28
CA LEU A 137 1.77 -12.12 10.70
C LEU A 137 1.58 -13.44 11.44
N HIS A 138 1.52 -14.55 10.70
CA HIS A 138 1.35 -15.89 11.24
C HIS A 138 2.27 -16.88 10.50
N ARG A 139 2.55 -18.04 11.11
CA ARG A 139 3.57 -18.99 10.64
C ARG A 139 3.17 -19.83 9.41
N SER A 140 1.99 -19.58 8.82
CA SER A 140 1.43 -20.43 7.76
C SER A 140 1.52 -19.74 6.40
N ASP A 141 1.94 -20.50 5.38
CA ASP A 141 1.99 -20.05 3.99
C ASP A 141 0.61 -20.25 3.33
N GLU A 142 -0.28 -19.28 3.51
CA GLU A 142 -1.64 -19.28 2.95
C GLU A 142 -1.67 -19.01 1.43
N ASN A 143 -0.53 -18.60 0.85
CA ASN A 143 -0.38 -18.38 -0.59
C ASN A 143 0.12 -19.64 -1.33
N ALA A 144 0.23 -20.76 -0.61
CA ALA A 144 0.51 -22.08 -1.18
C ALA A 144 -0.74 -22.73 -1.81
N SER A 145 -1.67 -21.94 -2.36
CA SER A 145 -2.72 -22.43 -3.25
C SER A 145 -2.10 -22.83 -4.59
N LYS A 146 -1.40 -23.98 -4.59
CA LYS A 146 -1.34 -24.79 -5.79
C LYS A 146 -2.77 -25.18 -6.08
N LEU A 147 -3.40 -24.54 -7.06
CA LEU A 147 -4.54 -25.13 -7.74
C LEU A 147 -4.11 -26.56 -8.13
N PRO A 148 -4.68 -27.62 -7.54
CA PRO A 148 -4.47 -28.94 -8.10
C PRO A 148 -5.18 -28.91 -9.45
N CYS A 149 -4.41 -28.85 -10.54
CA CYS A 149 -4.91 -29.12 -11.87
C CYS A 149 -5.28 -30.61 -11.96
N ASN A 150 -6.34 -31.02 -11.27
CA ASN A 150 -6.95 -32.32 -11.44
C ASN A 150 -7.83 -32.23 -12.69
N ASN A 151 -7.20 -32.32 -13.87
CA ASN A 151 -7.78 -32.78 -15.15
C ASN A 151 -6.89 -32.43 -16.37
N CYS A 152 -5.57 -32.58 -16.28
CA CYS A 152 -4.72 -32.66 -17.47
C CYS A 152 -4.34 -34.12 -17.72
N GLU A 153 -5.26 -34.91 -18.24
CA GLU A 153 -4.89 -36.13 -18.95
C GLU A 153 -4.29 -35.75 -20.30
N SER A 154 -3.01 -36.07 -20.48
CA SER A 154 -2.28 -36.14 -21.76
C SER A 154 -2.17 -34.86 -22.61
N SER A 155 -1.09 -34.11 -22.42
CA SER A 155 -0.31 -33.53 -23.53
C SER A 155 1.01 -32.94 -23.02
N ALA A 156 2.10 -33.18 -23.75
CA ALA A 156 3.49 -32.93 -23.41
C ALA A 156 3.88 -31.43 -23.36
N ALA A 157 3.33 -30.66 -22.43
CA ALA A 157 3.61 -29.21 -22.32
C ALA A 157 4.00 -28.71 -20.91
N CYS A 158 4.19 -29.60 -19.93
CA CYS A 158 4.65 -29.22 -18.59
C CYS A 158 6.14 -29.54 -18.41
N ALA A 159 7.01 -28.75 -19.04
CA ALA A 159 8.41 -28.64 -18.62
C ALA A 159 8.63 -27.22 -18.05
N PRO A 160 9.20 -27.07 -16.84
CA PRO A 160 9.55 -25.75 -16.33
C PRO A 160 10.64 -25.11 -17.20
N PRO A 161 10.63 -23.79 -17.43
CA PRO A 161 11.72 -23.13 -18.15
C PRO A 161 13.04 -23.27 -17.36
N PRO A 162 14.18 -23.53 -18.02
CA PRO A 162 15.45 -23.66 -17.33
C PRO A 162 15.85 -22.34 -16.68
N SER A 163 16.29 -22.43 -15.43
CA SER A 163 16.80 -21.31 -14.63
C SER A 163 18.01 -20.66 -15.31
N VAL A 164 17.93 -19.36 -15.56
CA VAL A 164 19.06 -18.57 -16.07
C VAL A 164 20.17 -18.53 -15.01
N LYS A 165 21.26 -19.26 -15.26
CA LYS A 165 22.51 -19.16 -14.51
C LYS A 165 23.19 -17.83 -14.86
N GLN A 166 23.35 -16.94 -13.89
CA GLN A 166 24.33 -15.86 -13.99
C GLN A 166 25.74 -16.46 -13.85
N SER A 167 26.62 -16.16 -14.80
CA SER A 167 28.07 -16.43 -14.70
C SER A 167 28.89 -15.29 -15.35
N PRO A 168 30.18 -15.14 -15.01
CA PRO A 168 30.86 -13.84 -14.86
C PRO A 168 31.75 -13.37 -16.03
N SER A 169 32.31 -12.18 -15.84
CA SER A 169 33.18 -11.33 -16.67
C SER A 169 34.25 -11.97 -17.57
N SER A 170 34.59 -11.28 -18.67
CA SER A 170 35.98 -11.23 -19.20
C SER A 170 36.28 -9.96 -20.02
N LYS A 171 37.49 -9.42 -19.79
CA LYS A 171 38.17 -8.26 -20.40
C LYS A 171 38.59 -8.47 -21.87
N ALA A 172 38.91 -7.34 -22.53
CA ALA A 172 39.83 -7.07 -23.67
C ALA A 172 39.08 -6.31 -24.78
N GLY A 173 39.56 -5.30 -25.48
CA GLY A 173 40.87 -4.68 -25.69
C GLY A 173 40.65 -3.54 -26.73
N GLU A 174 41.60 -2.63 -26.84
CA GLU A 174 41.56 -1.35 -27.57
C GLU A 174 41.25 -1.45 -29.08
N THR A 175 40.67 -0.38 -29.67
CA THR A 175 41.36 0.46 -30.68
C THR A 175 40.48 1.62 -31.21
N SER A 176 41.18 2.69 -31.53
CA SER A 176 40.83 4.03 -32.01
C SER A 176 39.81 4.16 -33.16
N GLY A 177 38.99 5.21 -33.09
CA GLY A 177 38.15 5.68 -34.21
C GLY A 177 37.50 7.04 -33.92
N THR A 178 38.08 8.11 -34.44
CA THR A 178 37.60 9.51 -34.44
C THR A 178 36.22 9.68 -35.07
N ALA A 179 35.30 10.37 -34.39
CA ALA A 179 34.22 11.15 -35.02
C ALA A 179 33.68 12.22 -34.05
N GLN A 180 33.84 13.49 -34.43
CA GLN A 180 33.22 14.66 -33.82
C GLN A 180 31.73 14.75 -34.19
N ALA A 181 30.86 15.09 -33.22
CA ALA A 181 29.57 15.72 -33.51
C ALA A 181 29.02 16.51 -32.30
N ALA A 182 29.09 17.83 -32.44
CA ALA A 182 28.28 18.93 -31.92
C ALA A 182 27.38 18.77 -30.67
N ILE A 183 27.67 19.63 -29.68
CA ILE A 183 26.83 20.00 -28.53
C ILE A 183 25.82 21.08 -28.97
N PRO A 184 24.50 20.92 -28.78
CA PRO A 184 23.55 22.02 -28.95
C PRO A 184 23.50 22.92 -27.70
N LYS A 185 23.76 24.22 -27.92
CA LYS A 185 23.68 25.31 -26.92
C LYS A 185 22.24 25.62 -26.49
N PRO A 186 22.03 26.15 -25.27
CA PRO A 186 20.72 26.58 -24.78
C PRO A 186 20.24 27.86 -25.49
N ARG A 187 18.97 27.87 -25.91
CA ARG A 187 18.30 29.07 -26.44
C ARG A 187 17.89 30.00 -25.29
N THR A 188 18.47 31.19 -25.29
CA THR A 188 17.98 32.37 -24.58
C THR A 188 16.75 32.91 -25.31
N ASN A 189 15.64 33.15 -24.60
CA ASN A 189 14.50 33.89 -25.12
C ASN A 189 14.32 35.15 -24.28
N THR A 190 14.44 36.30 -24.94
CA THR A 190 14.29 37.66 -24.41
C THR A 190 13.09 38.32 -25.06
N GLY A 191 12.26 39.00 -24.25
CA GLY A 191 11.17 39.90 -24.62
C GLY A 191 9.79 39.21 -24.65
N GLU A 192 8.69 39.71 -24.08
CA GLU A 192 8.28 41.01 -23.51
C GLU A 192 6.96 40.73 -22.70
N PRO A 193 6.43 41.65 -21.87
CA PRO A 193 5.50 41.34 -20.78
C PRO A 193 4.03 41.30 -21.23
N PHE A 194 3.26 40.30 -20.75
CA PHE A 194 1.81 40.28 -20.90
C PHE A 194 1.11 41.10 -19.81
N LEU A 195 0.44 42.16 -20.24
CA LEU A 195 -0.49 42.97 -19.45
C LEU A 195 -1.69 42.14 -18.95
N PHE A 196 -2.04 42.31 -17.67
CA PHE A 196 -3.34 41.94 -17.11
C PHE A 196 -4.40 43.01 -17.46
N PRO A 197 -5.60 42.64 -17.91
CA PRO A 197 -6.75 43.55 -17.85
C PRO A 197 -7.43 43.48 -16.48
N ARG A 198 -7.56 44.64 -15.84
CA ARG A 198 -8.51 44.93 -14.74
C ARG A 198 -9.69 45.72 -15.33
N SER A 199 -10.92 45.25 -15.11
CA SER A 199 -12.21 45.99 -15.08
C SER A 199 -13.32 44.93 -15.05
N LEU A 200 -14.38 44.96 -14.24
CA LEU A 200 -15.05 46.00 -13.44
C LEU A 200 -15.39 45.46 -12.04
#